data_AF-A0A3C0Z813-F1
#
_entry.id   AF-A0A3C0Z813-F1
#
_cell.length_a   1.000
_cell.length_b   1.000
_cell.length_c   1.000
_cell.angle_alpha   90.00
_cell.angle_beta   90.00
_cell.angle_gamma   90.00
#
_symmetry.space_group_name_H-M   'P 1'
#
loop_
_entity.id
_entity.type
_entity.pdbx_description
1 polymer ?
#
loop_
_entity_poly.entity_id
_entity_poly.type
_entity_poly.pdbx_seq_one_letter_code
_entity_poly.pdbx_strand_id
1 'polypeptide(L)' 'MCYEQSKVNKIRNINWITIIPNLIKDQGCFITVGAGHLSGEKGLIWLLRSNRL' A
#
# COMPACT_ATOMS: atom_id res chain seq x y z
N MET A 1 -8.07 -3.91 -15.88
CA MET A 1 -8.41 -4.00 -14.44
C MET A 1 -9.90 -3.70 -14.31
N CYS A 2 -10.72 -4.64 -13.82
CA CYS A 2 -12.14 -4.36 -13.59
C CYS A 2 -12.29 -3.30 -12.49
N TYR A 3 -13.29 -2.42 -12.63
CA TYR A 3 -13.53 -1.29 -11.73
C TYR A 3 -13.62 -1.70 -10.25
N GLU A 4 -14.28 -2.82 -9.98
CA GLU A 4 -14.46 -3.38 -8.64
C GLU A 4 -13.15 -3.78 -7.97
N GLN A 5 -12.23 -4.41 -8.72
CA GLN A 5 -10.91 -4.79 -8.22
C GLN A 5 -10.08 -3.54 -7.87
N SER A 6 -10.14 -2.50 -8.70
CA SER A 6 -9.47 -1.22 -8.41
C SER A 6 -9.99 -0.61 -7.11
N LYS A 7 -11.31 -0.66 -6.88
CA LYS A 7 -11.93 -0.15 -5.64
C LYS A 7 -11.47 -0.92 -4.40
N VAL A 8 -11.48 -2.25 -4.45
CA VAL A 8 -11.04 -3.11 -3.33
C VAL A 8 -9.55 -2.88 -3.02
N ASN A 9 -8.69 -2.77 -4.03
CA ASN A 9 -7.27 -2.51 -3.83
C ASN A 9 -7.01 -1.19 -3.10
N LYS A 10 -7.74 -0.11 -3.47
CA LYS A 10 -7.61 1.20 -2.81
C LYS A 10 -7.98 1.13 -1.34
N ILE A 11 -9.07 0.46 -0.99
CA ILE A 11 -9.51 0.29 0.40
C ILE A 11 -8.46 -0.50 1.20
N ARG A 12 -7.96 -1.61 0.65
CA ARG A 12 -6.89 -2.40 1.29
C ARG A 12 -5.62 -1.59 1.50
N ASN A 13 -5.19 -0.82 0.51
CA ASN A 13 -3.99 0.00 0.61
C ASN A 13 -4.09 1.06 1.72
N ILE A 14 -5.26 1.70 1.87
CA ILE A 14 -5.53 2.65 2.95
C ILE A 14 -5.48 1.96 4.31
N ASN A 15 -5.98 0.73 4.43
CA ASN A 15 -5.90 0.00 5.69
C ASN A 15 -4.47 -0.47 5.99
N TRP A 16 -3.71 -0.88 4.98
CA TRP A 16 -2.35 -1.36 5.16
C TRP A 16 -1.36 -0.27 5.53
N ILE A 17 -1.57 0.97 5.06
CA ILE A 17 -0.65 2.07 5.37
C ILE A 17 -0.65 2.46 6.85
N THR A 18 -1.67 2.06 7.63
CA THR A 18 -1.68 2.31 9.07
C THR A 18 -0.80 1.34 9.86
N ILE A 19 -0.33 0.25 9.23
CA ILE A 19 0.40 -0.85 9.86
C ILE A 19 1.82 -0.97 9.30
N ILE A 20 1.95 -1.00 7.97
CA ILE A 20 3.22 -1.26 7.27
C ILE A 20 4.37 -0.33 7.69
N PRO A 21 4.18 1.00 7.83
CA PRO A 21 5.25 1.91 8.23
C PRO A 21 5.95 1.51 9.54
N ASN A 22 5.18 1.07 10.54
CA ASN A 22 5.72 0.66 11.84
C ASN A 22 6.46 -0.68 11.72
N LEU A 23 5.94 -1.63 10.93
CA LEU A 23 6.61 -2.90 10.69
C LEU A 23 7.99 -2.72 10.04
N ILE A 24 8.09 -1.83 9.04
CA ILE A 24 9.36 -1.54 8.35
C ILE A 24 10.36 -0.80 9.26
N LYS A 25 9.87 0.07 10.16
CA LYS A 25 10.71 0.77 11.15
C LYS A 25 11.30 -0.21 12.18
N ASP A 26 10.50 -1.18 12.61
CA ASP A 26 10.86 -2.14 13.64
C ASP A 26 11.83 -3.23 13.14
N GLN A 27 11.61 -3.73 11.91
CA GLN A 27 12.42 -4.80 11.34
C GLN A 27 12.47 -4.78 9.81
N GLY A 28 13.50 -5.42 9.25
CA GLY A 28 13.60 -5.68 7.82
C GLY A 28 12.41 -6.51 7.33
N CYS A 29 11.54 -5.91 6.52
CA CYS A 29 10.31 -6.53 6.04
C CYS A 29 10.36 -6.76 4.53
N PHE A 30 10.06 -7.98 4.09
CA PHE A 30 9.83 -8.31 2.68
C PHE A 30 8.32 -8.36 2.40
N ILE A 31 7.82 -7.43 1.58
CA ILE A 31 6.38 -7.26 1.34
C ILE A 31 6.06 -7.57 -0.13
N THR A 32 5.25 -8.61 -0.35
CA THR A 32 4.79 -9.03 -1.68
C THR A 32 3.34 -8.62 -1.93
N VAL A 33 3.06 -7.97 -3.06
CA VAL A 33 1.70 -7.59 -3.48
C VAL A 33 1.54 -7.74 -5.00
N GLY A 34 0.31 -7.90 -5.46
CA GLY A 34 0.01 -7.82 -6.89
C GLY A 34 0.24 -6.42 -7.46
N ALA A 35 0.66 -6.32 -8.72
CA ALA A 35 1.02 -5.05 -9.37
C ALA A 35 -0.09 -3.96 -9.27
N GLY A 36 -1.35 -4.38 -9.26
CA GLY A 36 -2.51 -3.48 -9.10
C GLY A 36 -2.60 -2.76 -7.75
N HIS A 37 -1.74 -3.08 -6.78
CA HIS A 37 -1.64 -2.35 -5.49
C HIS A 37 -0.59 -1.24 -5.51
N LEU A 38 0.30 -1.17 -6.50
CA LEU A 38 1.51 -0.35 -6.44
C LEU A 38 1.28 1.09 -6.92
N SER A 39 0.62 1.26 -8.07
CA SER A 39 0.51 2.54 -8.79
C SER A 39 -0.68 3.40 -8.36
N GLY A 40 -0.60 4.72 -8.63
CA GLY A 40 -1.66 5.70 -8.41
C GLY A 40 -1.65 6.34 -7.01
N GLU A 41 -2.47 7.36 -6.79
CA GLU A 41 -2.51 8.16 -5.54
C GLU A 41 -2.93 7.35 -4.30
N LYS A 42 -3.62 6.24 -4.51
CA LYS A 42 -3.97 5.28 -3.45
C LYS A 42 -3.16 3.99 -3.57
N GLY A 43 -2.12 3.98 -4.39
CA GLY A 43 -1.13 2.90 -4.50
C GLY A 43 -0.15 2.93 -3.34
N LEU A 44 0.36 1.76 -2.95
CA LEU A 44 1.26 1.64 -1.80
C LEU A 44 2.53 2.47 -1.95
N ILE A 45 3.09 2.56 -3.17
CA ILE A 45 4.31 3.35 -3.40
C ILE A 45 4.06 4.83 -3.12
N TRP A 46 2.93 5.38 -3.59
CA TRP A 46 2.57 6.77 -3.33
C TRP A 46 2.29 6.99 -1.85
N LEU A 47 1.47 6.13 -1.24
CA LEU A 47 1.06 6.26 0.16
C LEU A 47 2.23 6.16 1.14
N LEU A 48 3.20 5.28 0.89
CA LEU A 48 4.42 5.14 1.71
C LEU A 48 5.34 6.35 1.57
N ARG A 49 5.45 6.94 0.37
CA ARG A 49 6.24 8.17 0.16
C ARG A 49 5.59 9.40 0.80
N SER A 50 4.26 9.47 0.76
CA SER A 50 3.47 10.57 1.34
C SER A 50 3.42 10.50 2.87
N ASN A 51 3.32 9.29 3.45
CA ASN A 51 3.46 9.07 4.89
C ASN A 51 4.95 8.97 5.29
N ARG A 52 5.76 9.92 4.81
CA ARG A 52 7.20 9.90 5.04
C ARG A 52 7.45 9.74 6.55
N LEU A 53 8.11 8.63 6.89
CA LEU A 53 8.50 8.20 8.23
C LEU A 53 9.19 9.30 9.04
#